data_AF-A0A6P0TW33-F1
#
_entry.id   AF-A0A6P0TW33-F1
#
_cell.length_a   1.000
_cell.length_b   1.000
_cell.length_c   1.000
_cell.angle_alpha   90.00
_cell.angle_beta   90.00
_cell.angle_gamma   90.00
#
_symmetry.space_group_name_H-M   'P 1'
#
loop_
_entity.id
_entity.type
_entity.pdbx_description
1 polymer ?
#
loop_
_entity_poly.entity_id
_entity_poly.type
_entity_poly.pdbx_seq_one_letter_code
_entity_poly.pdbx_strand_id
1 'polypeptide(L)'
;SNIIENWELNDELQHFQTISDRLINSKNSTDKLLRLYQKILQRGKIQAKKNSLQTELQLAGLVRKEQGKIKIYNPIYTRIFNQSWIEKILAEKYPTSINNHIRLMGLLLLSLASFRLLFPQLYVQLNDCGVDNYLAEKYKVARFYFQCALLLKPNYKRAHYNLGATYEKLQQFDKARNEYNIAEGISEAYSNLARLCIQDKQYSEAIALLQKGLQKKKAQTDPVLRYALLKNMGWVLLEQQRYPEAETYLGEAIKLMDTRAIAYKLLAQLLEAKGDREEARIIWQKFRQYALNESRQEYEY
;
A
#
# COMPACT_ATOMS: atom_id res chain seq x y z
N SER A 1 19.94 18.66 -49.88
CA SER A 1 18.72 19.48 -49.74
C SER A 1 18.81 20.20 -48.40
N ASN A 2 19.58 21.31 -48.34
CA ASN A 2 19.95 22.01 -47.10
C ASN A 2 18.88 22.98 -46.57
N ILE A 3 17.74 23.12 -47.28
CA ILE A 3 16.68 24.08 -46.94
C ILE A 3 15.83 23.57 -45.75
N ILE A 4 15.75 22.26 -45.51
CA ILE A 4 14.79 21.69 -44.55
C ILE A 4 15.34 21.65 -43.12
N GLU A 5 16.65 21.46 -42.95
CA GLU A 5 17.22 21.18 -41.62
C GLU A 5 17.62 22.43 -40.83
N ASN A 6 17.78 23.60 -41.47
CA ASN A 6 18.27 24.82 -40.81
C ASN A 6 17.51 26.11 -41.21
N TRP A 7 16.26 26.01 -41.68
CA TRP A 7 15.49 27.20 -42.09
C TRP A 7 15.19 28.17 -40.93
N GLU A 8 15.16 27.68 -39.69
CA GLU A 8 14.94 28.52 -38.51
C GLU A 8 16.10 29.50 -38.28
N LEU A 9 17.32 29.17 -38.72
CA LEU A 9 18.56 29.92 -38.51
C LEU A 9 19.11 30.57 -39.79
N ASN A 10 18.40 30.47 -40.92
CA ASN A 10 18.86 30.96 -42.22
C ASN A 10 18.10 32.25 -42.61
N ASP A 11 18.80 33.38 -42.59
CA ASP A 11 18.27 34.71 -42.92
C ASP A 11 17.74 34.81 -44.37
N GLU A 12 18.21 33.96 -45.28
CA GLU A 12 17.72 33.91 -46.67
C GLU A 12 16.31 33.26 -46.79
N LEU A 13 15.78 32.70 -45.70
CA LEU A 13 14.49 32.00 -45.64
C LEU A 13 13.46 32.71 -44.74
N GLN A 14 13.55 34.05 -44.67
CA GLN A 14 12.70 34.95 -43.86
C GLN A 14 11.18 34.70 -44.01
N HIS A 15 10.74 34.23 -45.19
CA HIS A 15 9.34 33.88 -45.43
C HIS A 15 8.83 32.78 -44.50
N PHE A 16 9.62 31.73 -44.24
CA PHE A 16 9.21 30.65 -43.35
C PHE A 16 9.20 31.07 -41.89
N GLN A 17 10.16 31.90 -41.46
CA GLN A 17 10.18 32.49 -40.12
C GLN A 17 8.93 33.36 -39.89
N THR A 18 8.58 34.21 -40.86
CA THR A 18 7.37 35.05 -40.78
C THR A 18 6.09 34.22 -40.63
N ILE A 19 5.99 33.10 -41.35
CA ILE A 19 4.85 32.18 -41.23
C ILE A 19 4.86 31.49 -39.85
N SER A 20 6.01 30.99 -39.42
CA SER A 20 6.21 30.37 -38.10
C SER A 20 5.75 31.31 -36.98
N ASP A 21 6.23 32.55 -36.98
CA ASP A 21 5.90 33.56 -35.97
C ASP A 21 4.40 33.86 -35.94
N ARG A 22 3.75 33.95 -37.10
CA ARG A 22 2.30 34.15 -37.19
C ARG A 22 1.52 32.96 -36.63
N LEU A 23 1.99 31.74 -36.86
CA LEU A 23 1.37 30.54 -36.28
C LEU A 23 1.56 30.48 -34.77
N ILE A 24 2.78 30.71 -34.30
CA ILE A 24 3.15 30.65 -32.88
C ILE A 24 2.45 31.78 -32.09
N ASN A 25 2.32 32.97 -32.67
CA ASN A 25 1.71 34.15 -32.04
C ASN A 25 0.32 34.48 -32.59
N SER A 26 -0.46 33.44 -32.93
CA SER A 26 -1.80 33.58 -33.50
C SER A 26 -2.76 34.43 -32.65
N LYS A 27 -3.55 35.25 -33.35
CA LYS A 27 -4.60 36.10 -32.74
C LYS A 27 -5.85 35.31 -32.32
N ASN A 28 -6.09 34.13 -32.92
CA ASN A 28 -7.30 33.33 -32.70
C ASN A 28 -7.08 32.09 -31.79
N SER A 29 -5.95 32.05 -31.07
CA SER A 29 -5.37 30.94 -30.30
C SER A 29 -4.45 30.02 -31.11
N THR A 30 -3.17 29.98 -30.71
CA THR A 30 -2.13 29.11 -31.29
C THR A 30 -2.55 27.65 -31.31
N ASP A 31 -3.09 27.11 -30.21
CA ASP A 31 -3.55 25.72 -30.15
C ASP A 31 -4.63 25.42 -31.21
N LYS A 32 -5.67 26.26 -31.28
CA LYS A 32 -6.78 26.07 -32.24
C LYS A 32 -6.32 26.23 -33.69
N LEU A 33 -5.43 27.17 -33.96
CA LEU A 33 -4.90 27.43 -35.30
C LEU A 33 -4.02 26.26 -35.77
N LEU A 34 -3.10 25.80 -34.92
CA LEU A 34 -2.22 24.67 -35.22
C LEU A 34 -3.00 23.37 -35.39
N ARG A 35 -4.02 23.09 -34.56
CA ARG A 35 -4.90 21.91 -34.73
C ARG A 35 -5.73 21.97 -36.00
N LEU A 36 -6.19 23.16 -36.40
CA LEU A 36 -6.87 23.33 -37.68
C LEU A 36 -5.92 23.02 -38.85
N TYR A 37 -4.69 23.56 -38.81
CA TYR A 37 -3.69 23.31 -39.82
C TYR A 37 -3.28 21.81 -39.88
N GLN A 38 -3.10 21.17 -38.73
CA GLN A 38 -2.88 19.73 -38.59
C GLN A 38 -3.98 18.90 -39.28
N LYS A 39 -5.25 19.29 -39.10
CA LYS A 39 -6.38 18.63 -39.77
C LYS A 39 -6.32 18.77 -41.30
N ILE A 40 -5.81 19.90 -41.81
CA ILE A 40 -5.62 20.12 -43.24
C ILE A 40 -4.48 19.24 -43.76
N LEU A 41 -3.36 19.14 -43.03
CA LEU A 41 -2.24 18.24 -43.37
C LEU A 41 -2.70 16.79 -43.52
N GLN A 42 -3.49 16.30 -42.56
CA GLN A 42 -3.95 14.91 -42.54
C GLN A 42 -5.00 14.61 -43.63
N ARG A 43 -5.92 15.55 -43.89
CA ARG A 43 -7.04 15.33 -44.83
C ARG A 43 -6.75 15.82 -46.25
N GLY A 44 -5.64 16.52 -46.46
CA GLY A 44 -5.26 17.20 -47.70
C GLY A 44 -6.12 18.43 -48.04
N LYS A 45 -7.43 18.37 -47.81
CA LYS A 45 -8.38 19.47 -48.02
C LYS A 45 -9.56 19.41 -47.05
N ILE A 46 -10.08 20.57 -46.66
CA ILE A 46 -11.27 20.69 -45.80
C ILE A 46 -12.29 21.67 -46.40
N GLN A 47 -13.54 21.64 -45.93
CA GLN A 47 -14.56 22.59 -46.40
C GLN A 47 -14.20 24.04 -46.00
N ALA A 48 -14.30 24.96 -46.95
CA ALA A 48 -14.12 26.38 -46.68
C ALA A 48 -15.31 26.90 -45.86
N LYS A 49 -15.00 27.55 -44.73
CA LYS A 49 -15.93 28.19 -43.81
C LYS A 49 -15.46 29.62 -43.57
N LYS A 50 -16.40 30.56 -43.41
CA LYS A 50 -16.08 31.94 -43.04
C LYS A 50 -15.82 32.00 -41.53
N ASN A 51 -14.60 31.66 -41.11
CA ASN A 51 -14.16 31.76 -39.73
C ASN A 51 -12.75 32.37 -39.63
N SER A 52 -12.45 32.97 -38.48
CA SER A 52 -11.22 33.73 -38.27
C SER A 52 -9.95 32.86 -38.38
N LEU A 53 -9.99 31.61 -37.94
CA LEU A 53 -8.88 30.65 -38.04
C LEU A 53 -8.50 30.32 -39.50
N GLN A 54 -9.48 30.06 -40.36
CA GLN A 54 -9.22 29.80 -41.78
C GLN A 54 -8.72 31.05 -42.49
N THR A 55 -9.29 32.22 -42.17
CA THR A 55 -8.79 33.51 -42.68
C THR A 55 -7.34 33.75 -42.28
N GLU A 56 -6.96 33.44 -41.03
CA GLU A 56 -5.60 33.61 -40.55
C GLU A 56 -4.60 32.68 -41.25
N LEU A 57 -4.95 31.40 -41.48
CA LEU A 57 -4.12 30.49 -42.29
C LEU A 57 -3.98 30.95 -43.75
N GLN A 58 -5.03 31.58 -44.31
CA GLN A 58 -4.99 32.15 -45.66
C GLN A 58 -4.11 33.41 -45.72
N LEU A 59 -4.21 34.30 -44.74
CA LEU A 59 -3.36 35.50 -44.62
C LEU A 59 -1.89 35.16 -44.34
N ALA A 60 -1.63 34.02 -43.69
CA ALA A 60 -0.30 33.46 -43.54
C ALA A 60 0.23 32.82 -44.84
N GLY A 61 -0.57 32.70 -45.90
CA GLY A 61 -0.16 32.10 -47.17
C GLY A 61 0.03 30.58 -47.13
N LEU A 62 -0.38 29.92 -46.05
CA LEU A 62 -0.25 28.47 -45.87
C LEU A 62 -1.28 27.68 -46.68
N VAL A 63 -2.45 28.26 -46.87
CA VAL A 63 -3.59 27.59 -47.50
C VAL A 63 -4.29 28.49 -48.50
N ARG A 64 -4.88 27.89 -49.55
CA ARG A 64 -5.71 28.59 -50.55
C ARG A 64 -7.09 27.99 -50.63
N LYS A 65 -8.07 28.82 -51.04
CA LYS A 65 -9.43 28.36 -51.34
C LYS A 65 -9.52 27.95 -52.81
N GLU A 66 -10.01 26.73 -53.06
CA GLU A 66 -10.21 26.19 -54.41
C GLU A 66 -11.47 25.33 -54.41
N GLN A 67 -12.41 25.61 -55.31
CA GLN A 67 -13.67 24.86 -55.47
C GLN A 67 -14.42 24.64 -54.13
N GLY A 68 -14.55 25.70 -53.32
CA GLY A 68 -15.25 25.64 -52.03
C GLY A 68 -14.51 24.90 -50.91
N LYS A 69 -13.28 24.44 -51.14
CA LYS A 69 -12.43 23.78 -50.14
C LYS A 69 -11.17 24.59 -49.87
N ILE A 70 -10.53 24.35 -48.74
CA ILE A 70 -9.22 24.89 -48.38
C ILE A 70 -8.21 23.75 -48.40
N LYS A 71 -7.09 23.97 -49.09
CA LYS A 71 -5.94 23.06 -49.16
C LYS A 71 -4.63 23.82 -48.98
N ILE A 72 -3.56 23.10 -48.68
CA ILE A 72 -2.23 23.67 -48.53
C ILE A 72 -1.79 24.31 -49.85
N TYR A 73 -1.28 25.55 -49.78
CA TYR A 73 -0.94 26.35 -50.94
C TYR A 73 0.30 25.81 -51.66
N ASN A 74 1.38 25.59 -50.91
CA ASN A 74 2.65 25.09 -51.42
C ASN A 74 3.03 23.78 -50.67
N PRO A 75 3.33 22.67 -51.37
CA PRO A 75 3.77 21.42 -50.76
C PRO A 75 4.98 21.54 -49.84
N ILE A 76 5.85 22.54 -50.00
CA ILE A 76 7.01 22.72 -49.11
C ILE A 76 6.58 22.94 -47.65
N TYR A 77 5.42 23.54 -47.40
CA TYR A 77 4.90 23.77 -46.05
C TYR A 77 4.55 22.47 -45.32
N THR A 78 4.25 21.38 -46.04
CA THR A 78 3.98 20.09 -45.40
C THR A 78 5.25 19.42 -44.89
N ARG A 79 6.42 19.84 -45.39
CA ARG A 79 7.74 19.37 -44.94
C ARG A 79 8.27 20.21 -43.79
N ILE A 80 8.08 21.53 -43.88
CA ILE A 80 8.57 22.50 -42.89
C ILE A 80 7.65 22.53 -41.65
N PHE A 81 6.37 22.87 -41.84
CA PHE A 81 5.38 22.89 -40.76
C PHE A 81 4.66 21.55 -40.71
N ASN A 82 5.42 20.48 -40.51
CA ASN A 82 4.89 19.12 -40.51
C ASN A 82 4.27 18.75 -39.14
N GLN A 83 3.77 17.50 -39.04
CA GLN A 83 3.17 16.97 -37.81
C GLN A 83 4.10 17.12 -36.58
N SER A 84 5.39 16.80 -36.75
CA SER A 84 6.38 16.85 -35.67
C SER A 84 6.64 18.29 -35.20
N TRP A 85 6.75 19.24 -36.13
CA TRP A 85 6.88 20.66 -35.78
C TRP A 85 5.67 21.17 -34.99
N ILE A 86 4.46 20.82 -35.43
CA ILE A 86 3.22 21.19 -34.71
C ILE A 86 3.22 20.61 -33.29
N GLU A 87 3.56 19.33 -33.14
CA GLU A 87 3.61 18.65 -31.84
C GLU A 87 4.66 19.27 -30.91
N LYS A 88 5.83 19.63 -31.44
CA LYS A 88 6.88 20.34 -30.70
C LYS A 88 6.35 21.67 -30.13
N ILE A 89 5.78 22.53 -30.98
CA ILE A 89 5.26 23.84 -30.56
C ILE A 89 4.10 23.70 -29.56
N LEU A 90 3.19 22.75 -29.78
CA LEU A 90 2.08 22.49 -28.87
C LEU A 90 2.58 21.97 -27.51
N ALA A 91 3.59 21.11 -27.48
CA ALA A 91 4.17 20.58 -26.24
C ALA A 91 4.95 21.66 -25.45
N GLU A 92 5.65 22.56 -26.15
CA GLU A 92 6.37 23.68 -25.54
C GLU A 92 5.41 24.70 -24.93
N LYS A 93 4.35 25.08 -25.65
CA LYS A 93 3.44 26.15 -25.23
C LYS A 93 2.30 25.67 -24.33
N TYR A 94 1.89 24.41 -24.46
CA TYR A 94 0.74 23.83 -23.75
C TYR A 94 1.08 22.43 -23.18
N PRO A 95 1.99 22.35 -22.18
CA PRO A 95 2.28 21.08 -21.53
C PRO A 95 0.99 20.48 -20.92
N THR A 96 0.60 19.29 -21.37
CA THR A 96 -0.63 18.63 -20.93
C THR A 96 -0.61 18.37 -19.41
N SER A 97 -1.78 18.41 -18.76
CA SER A 97 -1.89 18.13 -17.31
C SER A 97 -1.30 16.77 -16.95
N ILE A 98 -1.47 15.76 -17.81
CA ILE A 98 -0.91 14.41 -17.63
C ILE A 98 0.62 14.44 -17.52
N ASN A 99 1.32 15.22 -18.35
CA ASN A 99 2.77 15.34 -18.28
C ASN A 99 3.23 16.01 -16.96
N ASN A 100 2.45 16.97 -16.45
CA ASN A 100 2.73 17.59 -15.15
C ASN A 100 2.48 16.62 -13.99
N HIS A 101 1.40 15.82 -14.05
CA HIS A 101 1.13 14.79 -13.04
C HIS A 101 2.21 13.70 -13.01
N ILE A 102 2.67 13.24 -14.18
CA ILE A 102 3.75 12.24 -14.27
C ILE A 102 5.06 12.81 -13.72
N ARG A 103 5.41 14.05 -14.07
CA ARG A 103 6.60 14.72 -13.52
C ARG A 103 6.52 14.88 -12.00
N LEU A 104 5.36 15.31 -11.47
CA LEU A 104 5.14 15.48 -10.05
C LEU A 104 5.21 14.13 -9.31
N MET A 105 4.59 13.09 -9.86
CA MET A 105 4.65 11.73 -9.31
C MET A 105 6.08 11.19 -9.32
N GLY A 106 6.84 11.43 -10.40
CA GLY A 106 8.26 11.07 -10.49
C GLY A 106 9.11 11.79 -9.43
N LEU A 107 8.91 13.10 -9.23
CA LEU A 107 9.60 13.87 -8.19
C LEU A 107 9.25 13.41 -6.77
N LEU A 108 7.99 13.06 -6.52
CA LEU A 108 7.52 12.52 -5.23
C LEU A 108 8.08 11.12 -4.96
N LEU A 109 8.17 10.27 -5.98
CA LEU A 109 8.77 8.94 -5.86
C LEU A 109 10.29 9.03 -5.64
N LEU A 110 10.97 9.93 -6.36
CA LEU A 110 12.38 10.22 -6.16
C LEU A 110 12.63 10.76 -4.75
N SER A 111 11.82 11.70 -4.26
CA SER A 111 11.99 12.24 -2.91
C SER A 111 11.77 11.18 -1.84
N LEU A 112 10.78 10.29 -1.99
CA LEU A 112 10.55 9.18 -1.07
C LEU A 112 11.69 8.13 -1.12
N ALA A 113 12.21 7.83 -2.31
CA ALA A 113 13.35 6.93 -2.48
C ALA A 113 14.64 7.51 -1.89
N SER A 114 14.95 8.78 -2.17
CA SER A 114 16.07 9.52 -1.58
C SER A 114 15.94 9.62 -0.06
N PHE A 115 14.73 9.85 0.45
CA PHE A 115 14.47 9.87 1.89
C PHE A 115 14.75 8.51 2.53
N ARG A 116 14.32 7.42 1.90
CA ARG A 116 14.61 6.06 2.36
C ARG A 116 16.11 5.74 2.37
N LEU A 117 16.86 6.28 1.39
CA LEU A 117 18.32 6.14 1.30
C LEU A 117 19.05 6.91 2.41
N LEU A 118 18.62 8.14 2.71
CA LEU A 118 19.22 8.99 3.75
C LEU A 118 18.91 8.49 5.16
N PHE A 119 17.76 7.86 5.37
CA PHE A 119 17.31 7.40 6.69
C PHE A 119 17.00 5.89 6.71
N PRO A 120 18.00 5.02 6.50
CA PRO A 120 17.79 3.59 6.27
C PRO A 120 17.23 2.85 7.48
N GLN A 121 17.27 3.41 8.70
CA GLN A 121 16.74 2.81 9.93
C GLN A 121 15.54 3.56 10.52
N LEU A 122 15.03 4.61 9.87
CA LEU A 122 13.90 5.39 10.40
C LEU A 122 12.64 4.54 10.58
N TYR A 123 12.44 3.51 9.74
CA TYR A 123 11.32 2.58 9.91
C TYR A 123 11.40 1.80 11.25
N VAL A 124 12.60 1.55 11.78
CA VAL A 124 12.79 0.91 13.10
C VAL A 124 12.37 1.89 14.19
N GLN A 125 12.84 3.14 14.12
CA GLN A 125 12.46 4.19 15.08
C GLN A 125 10.95 4.46 15.08
N LEU A 126 10.33 4.52 13.90
CA LEU A 126 8.88 4.66 13.78
C LEU A 126 8.14 3.45 14.37
N ASN A 127 8.66 2.23 14.16
CA ASN A 127 8.11 1.05 14.83
C ASN A 127 8.21 1.17 16.36
N ASP A 128 9.34 1.63 16.88
CA ASP A 128 9.55 1.77 18.33
C ASP A 128 8.62 2.84 18.92
N CYS A 129 8.45 3.99 18.25
CA CYS A 129 7.42 4.97 18.62
C CYS A 129 6.00 4.36 18.60
N GLY A 130 5.72 3.47 17.65
CA GLY A 130 4.47 2.72 17.60
C GLY A 130 4.29 1.83 18.83
N VAL A 131 5.35 1.12 19.25
CA VAL A 131 5.35 0.27 20.45
C VAL A 131 5.14 1.12 21.70
N ASP A 132 5.83 2.24 21.85
CA ASP A 132 5.66 3.14 23.00
C ASP A 132 4.22 3.64 23.12
N ASN A 133 3.61 4.02 22.00
CA ASN A 133 2.20 4.44 21.97
C ASN A 133 1.23 3.28 22.22
N TYR A 134 1.58 2.05 21.81
CA TYR A 134 0.78 0.86 22.12
C TYR A 134 0.78 0.59 23.63
N LEU A 135 1.95 0.66 24.27
CA LEU A 135 2.10 0.49 25.72
C LEU A 135 1.41 1.62 26.51
N ALA A 136 1.36 2.83 25.96
CA ALA A 136 0.58 3.94 26.50
C ALA A 136 -0.93 3.86 26.17
N GLU A 137 -1.40 2.73 25.63
CA GLU A 137 -2.80 2.48 25.23
C GLU A 137 -3.36 3.45 24.17
N LYS A 138 -2.48 4.20 23.50
CA LYS A 138 -2.82 5.13 22.41
C LYS A 138 -2.86 4.39 21.08
N TYR A 139 -3.74 3.40 20.97
CA TYR A 139 -3.75 2.45 19.84
C TYR A 139 -3.92 3.10 18.46
N LYS A 140 -4.70 4.19 18.34
CA LYS A 140 -4.84 4.92 17.07
C LYS A 140 -3.53 5.57 16.63
N VAL A 141 -2.74 6.07 17.57
CA VAL A 141 -1.43 6.69 17.32
C VAL A 141 -0.38 5.61 17.03
N ALA A 142 -0.41 4.51 17.78
CA ALA A 142 0.43 3.35 17.51
C ALA A 142 0.24 2.84 16.06
N ARG A 143 -1.02 2.69 15.64
CA ARG A 143 -1.38 2.30 14.26
C ARG A 143 -0.77 3.23 13.22
N PHE A 144 -0.84 4.54 13.44
CA PHE A 144 -0.25 5.54 12.53
C PHE A 144 1.27 5.32 12.37
N TYR A 145 2.00 5.16 13.47
CA TYR A 145 3.44 4.94 13.44
C TYR A 145 3.83 3.63 12.76
N PHE A 146 3.12 2.54 13.02
CA PHE A 146 3.35 1.28 12.31
C PHE A 146 3.09 1.39 10.80
N GLN A 147 2.02 2.09 10.40
CA GLN A 147 1.75 2.36 8.99
C GLN A 147 2.87 3.19 8.34
N CYS A 148 3.38 4.21 9.02
CA CYS A 148 4.54 4.98 8.54
C CYS A 148 5.81 4.10 8.41
N ALA A 149 6.07 3.21 9.36
CA ALA A 149 7.17 2.25 9.27
C ALA A 149 7.02 1.35 8.03
N LEU A 150 5.81 0.89 7.74
CA LEU A 150 5.51 0.05 6.58
C LEU A 150 5.55 0.82 5.25
N LEU A 151 5.26 2.12 5.22
CA LEU A 151 5.49 2.96 4.05
C LEU A 151 6.98 3.00 3.68
N LEU A 152 7.88 3.06 4.67
CA LEU A 152 9.32 3.07 4.45
C LEU A 152 9.89 1.67 4.17
N LYS A 153 9.36 0.63 4.83
CA LYS A 153 9.78 -0.77 4.60
C LYS A 153 8.55 -1.70 4.58
N PRO A 154 7.96 -1.92 3.40
CA PRO A 154 6.71 -2.67 3.26
C PRO A 154 6.73 -4.11 3.77
N ASN A 155 7.89 -4.76 3.82
CA ASN A 155 8.01 -6.15 4.28
C ASN A 155 8.58 -6.25 5.71
N TYR A 156 8.46 -5.19 6.52
CA TYR A 156 9.01 -5.20 7.87
C TYR A 156 8.11 -6.00 8.83
N LYS A 157 8.42 -7.29 8.96
CA LYS A 157 7.63 -8.28 9.73
C LYS A 157 7.29 -7.85 11.15
N ARG A 158 8.20 -7.17 11.86
CA ARG A 158 7.96 -6.70 13.23
C ARG A 158 6.86 -5.64 13.29
N ALA A 159 6.83 -4.70 12.34
CA ALA A 159 5.78 -3.70 12.26
C ALA A 159 4.43 -4.32 11.87
N HIS A 160 4.40 -5.30 10.97
CA HIS A 160 3.17 -6.06 10.70
C HIS A 160 2.64 -6.78 11.95
N TYR A 161 3.49 -7.48 12.70
CA TYR A 161 3.09 -8.12 13.95
C TYR A 161 2.51 -7.11 14.96
N ASN A 162 3.20 -5.99 15.16
CA ASN A 162 2.75 -4.95 16.10
C ASN A 162 1.45 -4.27 15.64
N LEU A 163 1.30 -4.05 14.32
CA LEU A 163 0.08 -3.52 13.74
C LEU A 163 -1.09 -4.50 13.89
N GLY A 164 -0.84 -5.81 13.77
CA GLY A 164 -1.82 -6.86 14.07
C GLY A 164 -2.33 -6.79 15.51
N ALA A 165 -1.42 -6.71 16.49
CA ALA A 165 -1.79 -6.55 17.90
C ALA A 165 -2.56 -5.24 18.16
N THR A 166 -2.18 -4.18 17.47
CA THR A 166 -2.88 -2.89 17.55
C THR A 166 -4.30 -2.98 16.98
N TYR A 167 -4.50 -3.72 15.89
CA TYR A 167 -5.83 -3.94 15.33
C TYR A 167 -6.72 -4.77 16.26
N GLU A 168 -6.19 -5.75 16.99
CA GLU A 168 -6.97 -6.48 18.01
C GLU A 168 -7.46 -5.54 19.12
N LYS A 169 -6.59 -4.65 19.64
CA LYS A 169 -6.99 -3.62 20.61
C LYS A 169 -8.03 -2.63 20.07
N LEU A 170 -8.08 -2.46 18.75
CA LEU A 170 -9.08 -1.67 18.04
C LEU A 170 -10.28 -2.49 17.56
N GLN A 171 -10.41 -3.75 17.99
CA GLN A 171 -11.48 -4.70 17.63
C GLN A 171 -11.64 -4.92 16.10
N GLN A 172 -10.56 -4.75 15.35
CA GLN A 172 -10.51 -4.96 13.89
C GLN A 172 -9.84 -6.31 13.57
N PHE A 173 -10.49 -7.40 13.98
CA PHE A 173 -9.93 -8.75 13.94
C PHE A 173 -9.53 -9.24 12.54
N ASP A 174 -10.30 -8.89 11.50
CA ASP A 174 -9.94 -9.24 10.11
C ASP A 174 -8.61 -8.62 9.67
N LYS A 175 -8.39 -7.35 10.04
CA LYS A 175 -7.13 -6.68 9.75
C LYS A 175 -6.01 -7.27 10.59
N ALA A 176 -6.26 -7.58 11.86
CA ALA A 176 -5.27 -8.24 12.72
C ALA A 176 -4.79 -9.56 12.11
N ARG A 177 -5.71 -10.41 11.65
CA ARG A 177 -5.39 -11.69 10.97
C ARG A 177 -4.51 -11.46 9.75
N ASN A 178 -4.88 -10.51 8.88
CA ASN A 178 -4.09 -10.21 7.68
C ASN A 178 -2.66 -9.79 8.03
N GLU A 179 -2.50 -8.87 9.00
CA GLU A 179 -1.17 -8.39 9.40
C GLU A 179 -0.32 -9.49 10.05
N TYR A 180 -0.92 -10.34 10.89
CA TYR A 180 -0.19 -11.46 11.48
C TYR A 180 0.22 -12.51 10.43
N ASN A 181 -0.61 -12.75 9.41
CA ASN A 181 -0.26 -13.63 8.30
C ASN A 181 0.95 -13.08 7.51
N ILE A 182 1.01 -11.76 7.29
CA ILE A 182 2.16 -11.13 6.63
C ILE A 182 3.41 -11.19 7.54
N ALA A 183 3.24 -11.13 8.85
CA ALA A 183 4.31 -11.27 9.83
C ALA A 183 4.86 -12.70 9.97
N GLU A 184 4.61 -13.60 9.00
CA GLU A 184 5.08 -14.98 9.00
C GLU A 184 6.57 -15.08 9.38
N GLY A 185 6.86 -15.91 10.39
CA GLY A 185 8.21 -16.09 10.94
C GLY A 185 8.47 -15.31 12.23
N ILE A 186 7.62 -14.34 12.59
CA ILE A 186 7.52 -13.86 13.98
C ILE A 186 6.82 -14.96 14.78
N SER A 187 7.50 -15.50 15.78
CA SER A 187 7.03 -16.74 16.44
C SER A 187 5.80 -16.47 17.31
N GLU A 188 5.69 -15.26 17.85
CA GLU A 188 4.56 -14.75 18.62
C GLU A 188 3.30 -14.57 17.76
N ALA A 189 3.44 -14.38 16.45
CA ALA A 189 2.28 -14.25 15.56
C ALA A 189 1.48 -15.56 15.50
N TYR A 190 2.13 -16.72 15.61
CA TYR A 190 1.45 -18.01 15.59
C TYR A 190 0.47 -18.20 16.75
N SER A 191 0.84 -17.78 17.97
CA SER A 191 -0.05 -17.91 19.13
C SER A 191 -1.26 -16.98 19.02
N ASN A 192 -1.07 -15.75 18.52
CA ASN A 192 -2.15 -14.78 18.32
C ASN A 192 -3.10 -15.20 17.19
N LEU A 193 -2.58 -15.63 16.04
CA LEU A 193 -3.41 -16.16 14.96
C LEU A 193 -4.20 -17.38 15.39
N ALA A 194 -3.54 -18.33 16.07
CA ALA A 194 -4.22 -19.52 16.57
C ALA A 194 -5.37 -19.17 17.53
N ARG A 195 -5.17 -18.17 18.42
CA ARG A 195 -6.25 -17.68 19.30
C ARG A 195 -7.45 -17.17 18.48
N LEU A 196 -7.21 -16.36 17.46
CA LEU A 196 -8.28 -15.86 16.59
C LEU A 196 -9.00 -17.02 15.88
N CYS A 197 -8.25 -17.97 15.31
CA CYS A 197 -8.82 -19.17 14.69
C CYS A 197 -9.66 -20.01 15.68
N ILE A 198 -9.26 -20.13 16.95
CA ILE A 198 -10.05 -20.83 17.98
C ILE A 198 -11.39 -20.12 18.21
N GLN A 199 -11.38 -18.79 18.34
CA GLN A 199 -12.60 -17.99 18.50
C GLN A 199 -13.55 -18.12 17.30
N ASP A 200 -12.99 -18.23 16.10
CA ASP A 200 -13.73 -18.47 14.86
C ASP A 200 -14.12 -19.94 14.64
N LYS A 201 -13.83 -20.83 15.60
CA LYS A 201 -14.03 -22.29 15.53
C LYS A 201 -13.27 -22.99 14.38
N GLN A 202 -12.25 -22.34 13.84
CA GLN A 202 -11.32 -22.87 12.84
C GLN A 202 -10.23 -23.72 13.53
N TYR A 203 -10.65 -24.78 14.22
CA TYR A 203 -9.77 -25.55 15.11
C TYR A 203 -8.60 -26.22 14.39
N SER A 204 -8.81 -26.75 13.18
CA SER A 204 -7.77 -27.41 12.39
C SER A 204 -6.63 -26.44 12.02
N GLU A 205 -6.97 -25.21 11.65
CA GLU A 205 -6.00 -24.15 11.33
C GLU A 205 -5.24 -23.70 12.58
N ALA A 206 -5.96 -23.53 13.69
CA ALA A 206 -5.35 -23.19 14.98
C ALA A 206 -4.29 -24.23 15.40
N ILE A 207 -4.62 -25.53 15.34
CA ILE A 207 -3.68 -26.61 15.66
C ILE A 207 -2.44 -26.55 14.75
N ALA A 208 -2.63 -26.38 13.44
CA ALA A 208 -1.51 -26.29 12.50
C ALA A 208 -0.59 -25.10 12.79
N LEU A 209 -1.14 -23.93 13.12
CA LEU A 209 -0.39 -22.75 13.52
C LEU A 209 0.40 -22.97 14.81
N LEU A 210 -0.23 -23.57 15.83
CA LEU A 210 0.41 -23.86 17.11
C LEU A 210 1.55 -24.87 16.97
N GLN A 211 1.37 -25.91 16.16
CA GLN A 211 2.44 -26.87 15.84
C GLN A 211 3.61 -26.18 15.14
N LYS A 212 3.35 -25.32 14.14
CA LYS A 212 4.39 -24.51 13.49
C LYS A 212 5.11 -23.61 14.48
N GLY A 213 4.39 -23.00 15.42
CA GLY A 213 4.96 -22.14 16.47
C GLY A 213 5.87 -22.90 17.41
N LEU A 214 5.45 -24.08 17.90
CA LEU A 214 6.22 -24.92 18.82
C LEU A 214 7.54 -25.45 18.21
N GLN A 215 7.60 -25.57 16.89
CA GLN A 215 8.82 -25.96 16.16
C GLN A 215 9.84 -24.82 16.02
N LYS A 216 9.47 -23.55 16.25
CA LYS A 216 10.40 -22.42 16.08
C LYS A 216 11.47 -22.40 17.17
N LYS A 217 12.71 -22.07 16.79
CA LYS A 217 13.86 -21.89 17.71
C LYS A 217 13.50 -21.09 18.96
N LYS A 218 12.77 -19.99 18.77
CA LYS A 218 12.34 -19.11 19.85
C LYS A 218 11.45 -19.82 20.87
N ALA A 219 10.54 -20.70 20.45
CA ALA A 219 9.68 -21.48 21.34
C ALA A 219 10.44 -22.56 22.14
N GLN A 220 11.72 -22.82 21.84
CA GLN A 220 12.57 -23.66 22.68
C GLN A 220 13.38 -22.85 23.71
N THR A 221 13.62 -21.56 23.46
CA THR A 221 14.44 -20.70 24.32
C THR A 221 13.65 -19.68 25.13
N ASP A 222 12.42 -19.38 24.72
CA ASP A 222 11.53 -18.39 25.34
C ASP A 222 10.37 -19.10 26.05
N PRO A 223 10.41 -19.22 27.40
CA PRO A 223 9.37 -19.89 28.17
C PRO A 223 7.99 -19.22 28.04
N VAL A 224 7.95 -17.90 27.85
CA VAL A 224 6.68 -17.14 27.76
C VAL A 224 5.96 -17.47 26.46
N LEU A 225 6.71 -17.48 25.34
CA LEU A 225 6.16 -17.89 24.06
C LEU A 225 5.73 -19.37 24.08
N ARG A 226 6.57 -20.25 24.62
CA ARG A 226 6.26 -21.68 24.71
C ARG A 226 5.00 -21.92 25.55
N TYR A 227 4.87 -21.24 26.68
CA TYR A 227 3.66 -21.24 27.51
C TYR A 227 2.43 -20.84 26.70
N ALA A 228 2.46 -19.71 26.00
CA ALA A 228 1.33 -19.22 25.23
C ALA A 228 0.86 -20.21 24.16
N LEU A 229 1.81 -20.86 23.46
CA LEU A 229 1.52 -21.88 22.46
C LEU A 229 0.92 -23.15 23.08
N LEU A 230 1.50 -23.68 24.16
CA LEU A 230 0.98 -24.87 24.85
C LEU A 230 -0.41 -24.63 25.43
N LYS A 231 -0.61 -23.47 26.07
CA LYS A 231 -1.90 -23.06 26.65
C LYS A 231 -3.00 -22.94 25.57
N ASN A 232 -2.68 -22.34 24.42
CA ASN A 232 -3.64 -22.27 23.30
C ASN A 232 -3.87 -23.66 22.66
N MET A 233 -2.89 -24.56 22.66
CA MET A 233 -3.07 -25.95 22.22
C MET A 233 -4.03 -26.70 23.15
N GLY A 234 -3.85 -26.55 24.45
CA GLY A 234 -4.80 -27.05 25.45
C GLY A 234 -6.22 -26.53 25.23
N TRP A 235 -6.36 -25.23 24.96
CA TRP A 235 -7.66 -24.61 24.69
C TRP A 235 -8.34 -25.17 23.43
N VAL A 236 -7.66 -25.24 22.29
CA VAL A 236 -8.28 -25.77 21.06
C VAL A 236 -8.70 -27.23 21.21
N LEU A 237 -7.91 -28.04 21.94
CA LEU A 237 -8.23 -29.44 22.20
C LEU A 237 -9.41 -29.60 23.16
N LEU A 238 -9.53 -28.70 24.15
CA LEU A 238 -10.70 -28.62 25.04
C LEU A 238 -11.98 -28.33 24.23
N GLU A 239 -11.95 -27.36 23.33
CA GLU A 239 -13.09 -27.04 22.44
C GLU A 239 -13.46 -28.23 21.52
N GLN A 240 -12.48 -29.05 21.14
CA GLN A 240 -12.68 -30.30 20.39
C GLN A 240 -13.06 -31.50 21.28
N GLN A 241 -13.25 -31.33 22.59
CA GLN A 241 -13.53 -32.40 23.56
C GLN A 241 -12.45 -33.50 23.64
N ARG A 242 -11.22 -33.19 23.19
CA ARG A 242 -10.07 -34.09 23.26
C ARG A 242 -9.38 -33.96 24.62
N TYR A 243 -10.11 -34.30 25.67
CA TYR A 243 -9.75 -33.99 27.05
C TYR A 243 -8.37 -34.53 27.50
N PRO A 244 -7.97 -35.79 27.20
CA PRO A 244 -6.66 -36.29 27.64
C PRO A 244 -5.48 -35.50 27.05
N GLU A 245 -5.61 -35.11 25.78
CA GLU A 245 -4.57 -34.32 25.10
C GLU A 245 -4.56 -32.88 25.62
N ALA A 246 -5.75 -32.28 25.79
CA ALA A 246 -5.89 -30.95 26.36
C ALA A 246 -5.27 -30.87 27.77
N GLU A 247 -5.53 -31.86 28.62
CA GLU A 247 -4.98 -31.97 29.97
C GLU A 247 -3.45 -32.07 29.96
N THR A 248 -2.89 -32.83 29.03
CA THR A 248 -1.42 -32.94 28.82
C THR A 248 -0.80 -31.57 28.51
N TYR A 249 -1.33 -30.86 27.49
CA TYR A 249 -0.79 -29.57 27.08
C TYR A 249 -0.97 -28.47 28.13
N LEU A 250 -2.11 -28.44 28.82
CA LEU A 250 -2.35 -27.51 29.92
C LEU A 250 -1.42 -27.81 31.12
N GLY A 251 -1.21 -29.09 31.42
CA GLY A 251 -0.27 -29.53 32.45
C GLY A 251 1.17 -29.12 32.13
N GLU A 252 1.62 -29.26 30.88
CA GLU A 252 2.93 -28.76 30.45
C GLU A 252 3.03 -27.23 30.55
N ALA A 253 1.99 -26.49 30.17
CA ALA A 253 1.97 -25.03 30.31
C ALA A 253 2.09 -24.61 31.78
N ILE A 254 1.35 -25.25 32.69
CA ILE A 254 1.41 -24.99 34.13
C ILE A 254 2.79 -25.34 34.70
N LYS A 255 3.38 -26.48 34.31
CA LYS A 255 4.74 -26.85 34.75
C LYS A 255 5.80 -25.83 34.32
N LEU A 256 5.60 -25.23 33.14
CA LEU A 256 6.54 -24.24 32.61
C LEU A 256 6.39 -22.87 33.30
N MET A 257 5.16 -22.46 33.59
CA MET A 257 4.84 -21.21 34.27
C MET A 257 3.66 -21.42 35.23
N ASP A 258 3.95 -21.78 36.46
CA ASP A 258 2.97 -22.20 37.47
C ASP A 258 2.21 -21.03 38.11
N THR A 259 2.65 -19.80 37.86
CA THR A 259 2.01 -18.57 38.35
C THR A 259 1.03 -17.95 37.34
N ARG A 260 0.91 -18.50 36.12
CA ARG A 260 0.06 -17.94 35.07
C ARG A 260 -1.38 -18.46 35.15
N ALA A 261 -2.34 -17.58 35.42
CA ALA A 261 -3.67 -18.01 35.81
C ALA A 261 -4.47 -18.69 34.68
N ILE A 262 -4.35 -18.22 33.42
CA ILE A 262 -5.22 -18.66 32.31
C ILE A 262 -5.15 -20.18 32.06
N ALA A 263 -3.99 -20.81 32.23
CA ALA A 263 -3.88 -22.26 32.08
C ALA A 263 -4.69 -23.02 33.15
N TYR A 264 -4.76 -22.52 34.39
CA TYR A 264 -5.62 -23.09 35.42
C TYR A 264 -7.10 -22.89 35.12
N LYS A 265 -7.51 -21.73 34.56
CA LYS A 265 -8.89 -21.52 34.11
C LYS A 265 -9.32 -22.58 33.09
N LEU A 266 -8.49 -22.80 32.06
CA LEU A 266 -8.76 -23.80 31.02
C LEU A 266 -8.78 -25.22 31.60
N LEU A 267 -7.87 -25.54 32.54
CA LEU A 267 -7.84 -26.85 33.18
C LEU A 267 -9.07 -27.08 34.06
N ALA A 268 -9.55 -26.07 34.78
CA ALA A 268 -10.77 -26.17 35.57
C ALA A 268 -12.00 -26.42 34.67
N GLN A 269 -12.11 -25.69 33.55
CA GLN A 269 -13.18 -25.90 32.55
C GLN A 269 -13.12 -27.31 31.95
N LEU A 270 -11.92 -27.84 31.71
CA LEU A 270 -11.71 -29.21 31.26
C LEU A 270 -12.22 -30.23 32.29
N LEU A 271 -11.86 -30.05 33.57
CA LEU A 271 -12.30 -30.95 34.65
C LEU A 271 -13.81 -30.89 34.86
N GLU A 272 -14.43 -29.71 34.76
CA GLU A 272 -15.89 -29.57 34.76
C GLU A 272 -16.54 -30.33 33.61
N ALA A 273 -15.96 -30.25 32.41
CA ALA A 273 -16.45 -30.98 31.24
C ALA A 273 -16.32 -32.50 31.38
N LYS A 274 -15.32 -32.99 32.12
CA LYS A 274 -15.16 -34.42 32.50
C LYS A 274 -16.10 -34.86 33.62
N GLY A 275 -16.65 -33.91 34.40
CA GLY A 275 -17.49 -34.18 35.58
C GLY A 275 -16.72 -34.20 36.91
N ASP A 276 -15.42 -33.90 36.90
CA ASP A 276 -14.51 -33.95 38.06
C ASP A 276 -14.64 -32.68 38.93
N ARG A 277 -15.84 -32.44 39.49
CA ARG A 277 -16.21 -31.17 40.15
C ARG A 277 -15.31 -30.79 41.34
N GLU A 278 -14.88 -31.74 42.15
CA GLU A 278 -14.03 -31.45 43.31
C GLU A 278 -12.63 -31.00 42.89
N GLU A 279 -12.04 -31.66 41.89
CA GLU A 279 -10.74 -31.27 41.37
C GLU A 279 -10.82 -29.92 40.64
N ALA A 280 -11.87 -29.72 39.85
CA ALA A 280 -12.15 -28.43 39.22
C ALA A 280 -12.24 -27.30 40.26
N ARG A 281 -12.89 -27.51 41.40
CA ARG A 281 -12.99 -26.53 42.49
C ARG A 281 -11.62 -26.14 43.04
N ILE A 282 -10.71 -27.10 43.22
CA ILE A 282 -9.33 -26.85 43.67
C ILE A 282 -8.57 -26.03 42.61
N ILE A 283 -8.69 -26.40 41.33
CA ILE A 283 -8.02 -25.68 40.24
C ILE A 283 -8.58 -24.25 40.10
N TRP A 284 -9.88 -24.04 40.27
CA TRP A 284 -10.48 -22.71 40.32
C TRP A 284 -9.95 -21.83 41.46
N GLN A 285 -9.62 -22.43 42.62
CA GLN A 285 -8.97 -21.69 43.71
C GLN A 285 -7.57 -21.21 43.30
N LYS A 286 -6.79 -22.06 42.62
CA LYS A 286 -5.48 -21.67 42.05
C LYS A 286 -5.62 -20.56 41.02
N PHE A 287 -6.58 -20.69 40.08
CA PHE A 287 -6.87 -19.64 39.11
C PHE A 287 -7.13 -18.29 39.81
N ARG A 288 -8.02 -18.26 40.81
CA ARG A 288 -8.32 -17.02 41.55
C ARG A 288 -7.10 -16.46 42.29
N GLN A 289 -6.31 -17.31 42.92
CA GLN A 289 -5.11 -16.91 43.65
C GLN A 289 -4.12 -16.21 42.71
N TYR A 290 -3.84 -16.80 41.54
CA TYR A 290 -2.89 -16.23 40.58
C TYR A 290 -3.48 -15.04 39.83
N ALA A 291 -4.79 -15.03 39.56
CA ALA A 291 -5.42 -13.93 38.84
C ALA A 291 -5.49 -12.61 39.59
N LEU A 292 -5.49 -12.67 40.93
CA LEU A 292 -5.38 -11.47 41.76
C LEU A 292 -3.97 -10.84 41.71
N ASN A 293 -2.96 -11.63 41.37
CA ASN A 293 -1.56 -11.20 41.35
C ASN A 293 -1.08 -10.78 39.95
N GLU A 294 -1.86 -11.06 38.91
CA GLU A 294 -1.57 -10.64 37.54
C GLU A 294 -2.26 -9.30 37.20
N SER A 295 -1.60 -8.48 36.37
CA SER A 295 -2.23 -7.26 35.85
C SER A 295 -3.49 -7.63 35.06
N ARG A 296 -4.60 -6.90 35.26
CA ARG A 296 -5.91 -7.15 34.63
C ARG A 296 -5.89 -7.32 33.10
N GLN A 297 -4.87 -6.80 32.41
CA GLN A 297 -4.74 -6.79 30.95
C GLN A 297 -4.67 -8.19 30.30
N GLU A 298 -4.32 -9.25 31.03
CA GLU A 298 -4.21 -10.61 30.47
C GLU A 298 -5.58 -11.34 30.38
N TYR A 299 -6.63 -10.77 30.98
CA TYR A 299 -7.96 -11.39 31.13
C TYR A 299 -9.05 -10.84 30.19
N GLU A 300 -8.73 -9.83 29.37
CA GLU A 300 -9.70 -9.13 28.52
C GLU A 300 -9.98 -9.80 27.16
N TYR A 301 -9.57 -11.06 26.97
CA TYR A 301 -9.74 -11.82 25.72
C TYR A 301 -10.49 -13.14 25.92
#